data_AF-A0A2G9Z256-F1
#
_entry.id   AF-A0A2G9Z256-F1
#
_cell.length_a   1.000
_cell.length_b   1.000
_cell.length_c   1.000
_cell.angle_alpha   90.00
_cell.angle_beta   90.00
_cell.angle_gamma   90.00
#
_symmetry.space_group_name_H-M   'P 1'
#
loop_
_entity.id
_entity.type
_entity.pdbx_description
1 polymer ?
#
loop_
_entity_poly.entity_id
_entity_poly.type
_entity_poly.pdbx_seq_one_letter_code
_entity_poly.pdbx_strand_id
1 'polypeptide(L)'
;MPESIPIIKSEKQEQAVGFRELKPEEFWGGSVSLEGISQEEFAQKIKEAAEETGFTYSGYTSGEEYHFSRYPRRAFGPVAPIEKHQEALKTLAGKLGVEEKEEAKTEEPRFRVLLGLEEGYSEYKKKSIVEKIDKGEISDLETAKSEIEKLIGQAVRENNIADKINVAESLEEIKNILSQTNLGKNHTLEEVQAELGEGFDLRNASIYSAGSWGNYQEPAVVIEGNQANLSKVYALAEKFKQARIAVENLKDGKSHMVETKYCEDPDKE
;
A
#
# COMPACT_ATOMS: atom_id res chain seq x y z
N MET A 1 -5.08 41.47 -42.40
CA MET A 1 -5.60 40.88 -41.15
C MET A 1 -4.96 39.51 -41.01
N PRO A 2 -4.02 39.28 -40.09
CA PRO A 2 -3.46 37.94 -39.90
C PRO A 2 -4.33 37.14 -38.93
N GLU A 3 -4.74 35.96 -39.37
CA GLU A 3 -5.51 34.98 -38.60
C GLU A 3 -4.67 34.46 -37.44
N SER A 4 -5.22 34.60 -36.23
CA SER A 4 -4.63 34.07 -35.00
C SER A 4 -4.83 32.55 -34.93
N ILE A 5 -3.71 31.82 -35.00
CA ILE A 5 -3.63 30.37 -34.74
C ILE A 5 -4.07 30.11 -33.29
N PRO A 6 -5.00 29.17 -33.04
CA PRO A 6 -5.36 28.81 -31.67
C PRO A 6 -4.20 28.04 -31.03
N ILE A 7 -3.66 28.61 -29.95
CA ILE A 7 -2.72 27.95 -29.06
C ILE A 7 -3.49 26.83 -28.35
N ILE A 8 -3.26 25.60 -28.78
CA ILE A 8 -3.70 24.40 -28.08
C ILE A 8 -2.93 24.38 -26.75
N LYS A 9 -3.61 24.71 -25.65
CA LYS A 9 -3.08 24.50 -24.30
C LYS A 9 -2.99 23.00 -24.09
N SER A 10 -1.77 22.46 -24.09
CA SER A 10 -1.50 21.13 -23.55
C SER A 10 -1.86 21.15 -22.06
N GLU A 11 -2.81 20.33 -21.65
CA GLU A 11 -3.13 20.05 -20.25
C GLU A 11 -1.90 19.43 -19.57
N LYS A 12 -1.02 20.27 -19.02
CA LYS A 12 -0.16 19.84 -17.92
C LYS A 12 -1.06 19.81 -16.70
N GLN A 13 -1.38 18.62 -16.21
CA GLN A 13 -1.82 18.43 -14.82
C GLN A 13 -0.85 19.21 -13.94
N GLU A 14 -1.34 20.27 -13.29
CA GLU A 14 -0.61 20.93 -12.22
C GLU A 14 -0.32 19.84 -11.18
N GLN A 15 0.97 19.46 -11.05
CA GLN A 15 1.41 18.63 -9.93
C GLN A 15 0.98 19.37 -8.67
N ALA A 16 -0.01 18.81 -7.95
CA ALA A 16 -0.42 19.33 -6.67
C ALA A 16 0.81 19.34 -5.76
N VAL A 17 1.15 20.51 -5.23
CA VAL A 17 2.28 20.70 -4.31
C VAL A 17 2.14 19.69 -3.17
N GLY A 18 3.09 18.77 -3.02
CA GLY A 18 3.08 17.76 -1.96
C GLY A 18 2.84 16.31 -2.40
N PHE A 19 2.63 16.06 -3.71
CA PHE A 19 2.51 14.71 -4.26
C PHE A 19 3.59 14.44 -5.32
N ARG A 20 4.12 13.21 -5.32
CA ARG A 20 4.99 12.68 -6.36
C ARG A 20 4.31 11.49 -7.02
N GLU A 21 3.82 11.69 -8.24
CA GLU A 21 3.30 10.60 -9.07
C GLU A 21 4.47 9.89 -9.75
N LEU A 22 4.65 8.60 -9.45
CA LEU A 22 5.66 7.79 -10.13
C LEU A 22 5.27 7.57 -11.59
N LYS A 23 6.27 7.35 -12.45
CA LYS A 23 6.07 7.06 -13.86
C LYS A 23 5.07 5.90 -14.03
N PRO A 24 3.93 6.13 -14.72
CA PRO A 24 2.92 5.10 -14.92
C PRO A 24 3.44 3.93 -15.75
N GLU A 25 2.92 2.75 -15.43
CA GLU A 25 3.12 1.50 -16.16
C GLU A 25 1.79 1.04 -16.77
N GLU A 26 1.86 0.14 -17.75
CA GLU A 26 0.65 -0.51 -18.26
C GLU A 26 -0.07 -1.28 -17.15
N PHE A 27 -1.36 -1.00 -16.99
CA PHE A 27 -2.23 -1.67 -16.05
C PHE A 27 -2.38 -3.14 -16.42
N TRP A 28 -2.28 -3.98 -15.39
CA TRP A 28 -2.75 -5.34 -15.40
C TRP A 28 -3.30 -5.65 -14.02
N GLY A 29 -4.43 -6.35 -13.97
CA GLY A 29 -5.06 -6.81 -12.75
C GLY A 29 -5.62 -8.21 -12.94
N GLY A 30 -5.66 -8.97 -11.85
CA GLY A 30 -6.36 -10.25 -11.80
C GLY A 30 -6.82 -10.57 -10.39
N SER A 31 -7.60 -11.61 -10.25
CA SER A 31 -8.11 -12.05 -8.96
C SER A 31 -8.25 -13.57 -8.85
N VAL A 32 -8.34 -14.02 -7.60
CA VAL A 32 -8.71 -15.38 -7.22
C VAL A 32 -9.82 -15.31 -6.17
N SER A 33 -10.73 -16.29 -6.20
CA SER A 33 -11.73 -16.43 -5.14
C SER A 33 -11.09 -17.03 -3.89
N LEU A 34 -11.53 -16.52 -2.74
CA LEU A 34 -11.21 -17.00 -1.40
C LEU A 34 -12.43 -17.65 -0.73
N GLU A 35 -13.49 -17.96 -1.49
CA GLU A 35 -14.69 -18.62 -0.96
C GLU A 35 -14.30 -19.96 -0.31
N GLY A 36 -14.64 -20.13 0.96
CA GLY A 36 -14.29 -21.33 1.74
C GLY A 36 -12.82 -21.45 2.15
N ILE A 37 -11.97 -20.46 1.83
CA ILE A 37 -10.55 -20.43 2.21
C ILE A 37 -10.39 -19.52 3.43
N SER A 38 -9.79 -20.05 4.49
CA SER A 38 -9.49 -19.26 5.70
C SER A 38 -8.38 -18.24 5.44
N GLN A 39 -8.31 -17.19 6.26
CA GLN A 39 -7.24 -16.20 6.15
C GLN A 39 -5.86 -16.83 6.41
N GLU A 40 -5.77 -17.77 7.36
CA GLU A 40 -4.54 -18.50 7.67
C GLU A 40 -4.07 -19.37 6.50
N GLU A 41 -5.01 -20.08 5.88
CA GLU A 41 -4.73 -20.89 4.69
C GLU A 41 -4.28 -20.00 3.52
N PHE A 42 -5.00 -18.91 3.23
CA PHE A 42 -4.60 -17.96 2.20
C PHE A 42 -3.19 -17.40 2.45
N ALA A 43 -2.91 -16.96 3.69
CA ALA A 43 -1.61 -16.43 4.08
C ALA A 43 -0.47 -17.45 3.88
N GLN A 44 -0.73 -18.72 4.19
CA GLN A 44 0.23 -19.80 3.94
C GLN A 44 0.43 -20.01 2.43
N LYS A 45 -0.65 -20.08 1.65
CA LYS A 45 -0.59 -20.42 0.22
C LYS A 45 0.05 -19.32 -0.63
N ILE A 46 -0.24 -18.05 -0.35
CA ILE A 46 0.41 -16.94 -1.05
C ILE A 46 1.90 -16.84 -0.72
N LYS A 47 2.29 -17.19 0.51
CA LYS A 47 3.71 -17.30 0.89
C LYS A 47 4.41 -18.43 0.14
N GLU A 48 3.81 -19.62 0.11
CA GLU A 48 4.33 -20.76 -0.68
C GLU A 48 4.47 -20.39 -2.17
N ALA A 49 3.50 -19.68 -2.73
CA ALA A 49 3.55 -19.21 -4.12
C ALA A 49 4.66 -18.16 -4.34
N ALA A 50 4.86 -17.25 -3.39
CA ALA A 50 5.94 -16.24 -3.44
C ALA A 50 7.32 -16.87 -3.37
N GLU A 51 7.52 -17.86 -2.51
CA GLU A 51 8.77 -18.62 -2.39
C GLU A 51 9.06 -19.43 -3.66
N GLU A 52 8.06 -20.08 -4.26
CA GLU A 52 8.23 -20.89 -5.47
C GLU A 52 8.59 -20.04 -6.70
N THR A 53 7.92 -18.90 -6.87
CA THR A 53 8.09 -18.01 -8.03
C THR A 53 9.23 -17.00 -7.87
N GLY A 54 9.68 -16.76 -6.64
CA GLY A 54 10.54 -15.62 -6.30
C GLY A 54 9.86 -14.27 -6.56
N PHE A 55 8.52 -14.25 -6.63
CA PHE A 55 7.74 -13.06 -6.99
C PHE A 55 7.17 -12.37 -5.74
N THR A 56 6.96 -11.04 -5.84
CA THR A 56 6.23 -10.28 -4.80
C THR A 56 4.79 -10.05 -5.24
N TYR A 57 3.84 -10.65 -4.53
CA TYR A 57 2.42 -10.38 -4.71
C TYR A 57 2.07 -9.07 -4.00
N SER A 58 1.47 -8.14 -4.73
CA SER A 58 1.04 -6.83 -4.20
C SER A 58 -0.42 -6.60 -4.60
N GLY A 59 -1.30 -6.61 -3.61
CA GLY A 59 -2.73 -6.64 -3.86
C GLY A 59 -3.56 -6.31 -2.64
N TYR A 60 -4.83 -6.65 -2.70
CA TYR A 60 -5.77 -6.45 -1.61
C TYR A 60 -6.86 -7.53 -1.60
N THR A 61 -7.37 -7.85 -0.42
CA THR A 61 -8.58 -8.65 -0.27
C THR A 61 -9.80 -7.74 -0.17
N SER A 62 -10.90 -8.05 -0.85
CA SER A 62 -12.18 -7.38 -0.68
C SER A 62 -13.31 -8.41 -0.81
N GLY A 63 -14.13 -8.55 0.23
CA GLY A 63 -15.09 -9.66 0.31
C GLY A 63 -14.36 -11.02 0.28
N GLU A 64 -14.79 -11.91 -0.61
CA GLU A 64 -14.22 -13.24 -0.81
C GLU A 64 -13.31 -13.30 -2.04
N GLU A 65 -12.67 -12.19 -2.42
CA GLU A 65 -11.70 -12.16 -3.52
C GLU A 65 -10.37 -11.52 -3.06
N TYR A 66 -9.26 -12.10 -3.54
CA TYR A 66 -7.97 -11.44 -3.54
C TYR A 66 -7.71 -10.85 -4.92
N HIS A 67 -7.55 -9.54 -4.97
CA HIS A 67 -7.17 -8.79 -6.17
C HIS A 67 -5.67 -8.55 -6.16
N PHE A 68 -5.03 -8.89 -7.27
CA PHE A 68 -3.61 -8.74 -7.51
C PHE A 68 -3.40 -7.81 -8.70
N SER A 69 -2.62 -6.75 -8.52
CA SER A 69 -2.42 -5.73 -9.55
C SER A 69 -0.94 -5.42 -9.75
N ARG A 70 -0.62 -4.98 -10.97
CA ARG A 70 0.72 -4.52 -11.35
C ARG A 70 0.96 -3.11 -10.79
N TYR A 71 1.20 -3.02 -9.48
CA TYR A 71 1.61 -1.77 -8.84
C TYR A 71 3.11 -1.50 -9.09
N PRO A 72 3.48 -0.34 -9.66
CA PRO A 72 4.86 -0.09 -10.07
C PRO A 72 5.73 0.37 -8.90
N ARG A 73 5.89 -0.48 -7.88
CA ARG A 73 6.80 -0.26 -6.76
C ARG A 73 8.22 -0.63 -7.13
N ARG A 74 9.08 0.37 -7.34
CA ARG A 74 10.49 0.21 -7.68
C ARG A 74 11.40 -0.02 -6.47
N ALA A 75 10.88 0.17 -5.24
CA ALA A 75 11.58 -0.26 -4.02
C ALA A 75 11.96 -1.75 -4.02
N PHE A 76 11.21 -2.59 -4.75
CA PHE A 76 11.46 -4.03 -4.83
C PHE A 76 12.26 -4.45 -6.08
N GLY A 77 12.82 -3.47 -6.82
CA GLY A 77 13.50 -3.69 -8.09
C GLY A 77 12.66 -3.25 -9.30
N PRO A 78 13.08 -3.60 -10.53
CA PRO A 78 12.34 -3.24 -11.73
C PRO A 78 10.92 -3.80 -11.72
N VAL A 79 9.95 -3.02 -12.21
CA VAL A 79 8.56 -3.48 -12.35
C VAL A 79 8.54 -4.64 -13.35
N ALA A 80 8.11 -5.81 -12.87
CA ALA A 80 8.06 -7.00 -13.70
C ALA A 80 7.10 -6.82 -14.90
N PRO A 81 7.33 -7.52 -16.02
CA PRO A 81 6.43 -7.50 -17.16
C PRO A 81 5.10 -8.21 -16.83
N ILE A 82 4.07 -7.97 -17.64
CA ILE A 82 2.71 -8.50 -17.40
C ILE A 82 2.70 -10.03 -17.36
N GLU A 83 3.47 -10.67 -18.22
CA GLU A 83 3.54 -12.14 -18.33
C GLU A 83 3.99 -12.78 -17.00
N LYS A 84 4.86 -12.10 -16.25
CA LYS A 84 5.30 -12.54 -14.93
C LYS A 84 4.20 -12.44 -13.87
N HIS A 85 3.33 -11.44 -13.99
CA HIS A 85 2.18 -11.30 -13.09
C HIS A 85 1.13 -12.38 -13.40
N GLN A 86 0.89 -12.68 -14.68
CA GLN A 86 0.01 -13.78 -15.10
C GLN A 86 0.52 -15.15 -14.62
N GLU A 87 1.83 -15.40 -14.73
CA GLU A 87 2.47 -16.62 -14.21
C GLU A 87 2.32 -16.74 -12.69
N ALA A 88 2.54 -15.64 -11.96
CA ALA A 88 2.36 -15.59 -10.51
C ALA A 88 0.90 -15.86 -10.11
N LEU A 89 -0.07 -15.22 -10.77
CA LEU A 89 -1.49 -15.42 -10.50
C LEU A 89 -1.91 -16.88 -10.73
N LYS A 90 -1.45 -17.50 -11.83
CA LYS A 90 -1.70 -18.92 -12.12
C LYS A 90 -1.11 -19.83 -11.05
N THR A 91 0.08 -19.51 -10.56
CA THR A 91 0.72 -20.28 -9.48
C THR A 91 -0.10 -20.20 -8.20
N LEU A 92 -0.53 -18.99 -7.81
CA LEU A 92 -1.38 -18.78 -6.64
C LEU A 92 -2.73 -19.51 -6.78
N ALA A 93 -3.41 -19.37 -7.91
CA ALA A 93 -4.67 -20.04 -8.20
C ALA A 93 -4.52 -21.57 -8.07
N GLY A 94 -3.45 -22.14 -8.65
CA GLY A 94 -3.11 -23.55 -8.52
C GLY A 94 -2.85 -24.01 -7.08
N LYS A 95 -2.21 -23.18 -6.23
CA LYS A 95 -1.99 -23.46 -4.81
C LYS A 95 -3.29 -23.46 -3.99
N LEU A 96 -4.22 -22.58 -4.36
CA LEU A 96 -5.53 -22.44 -3.72
C LEU A 96 -6.56 -23.45 -4.26
N GLY A 97 -6.29 -24.07 -5.42
CA GLY A 97 -7.23 -24.98 -6.06
C GLY A 97 -8.44 -24.26 -6.68
N VAL A 98 -8.26 -23.00 -7.11
CA VAL A 98 -9.30 -22.15 -7.71
C VAL A 98 -8.90 -21.69 -9.11
N GLU A 99 -9.84 -21.10 -9.84
CA GLU A 99 -9.57 -20.47 -11.14
C GLU A 99 -9.12 -19.01 -10.97
N GLU A 100 -8.16 -18.59 -11.78
CA GLU A 100 -7.81 -17.17 -11.92
C GLU A 100 -8.79 -16.41 -12.82
N LYS A 101 -8.95 -15.11 -12.53
CA LYS A 101 -9.66 -14.17 -13.41
C LYS A 101 -8.72 -13.02 -13.76
N GLU A 102 -8.58 -12.69 -15.04
CA GLU A 102 -7.92 -11.46 -15.45
C GLU A 102 -8.96 -10.33 -15.56
N GLU A 103 -8.58 -9.14 -15.13
CA GLU A 103 -9.43 -7.96 -15.17
C GLU A 103 -9.40 -7.32 -16.55
N ALA A 104 -10.58 -7.09 -17.12
CA ALA A 104 -10.73 -6.38 -18.38
C ALA A 104 -10.56 -4.86 -18.17
N LYS A 105 -10.01 -4.18 -19.19
CA LYS A 105 -10.04 -2.71 -19.26
C LYS A 105 -11.50 -2.23 -19.34
N THR A 106 -11.76 -1.02 -18.87
CA THR A 106 -13.11 -0.43 -18.92
C THR A 106 -13.14 0.73 -19.91
N GLU A 107 -14.25 0.88 -20.63
CA GLU A 107 -14.44 2.00 -21.57
C GLU A 107 -14.76 3.32 -20.86
N GLU A 108 -15.31 3.23 -19.64
CA GLU A 108 -15.67 4.39 -18.83
C GLU A 108 -14.44 5.05 -18.19
N PRO A 109 -14.38 6.38 -18.08
CA PRO A 109 -13.27 7.12 -17.44
C PRO A 109 -13.29 6.94 -15.91
N ARG A 110 -13.01 5.72 -15.45
CA ARG A 110 -12.99 5.34 -14.04
C ARG A 110 -11.56 5.18 -13.55
N PHE A 111 -11.33 5.67 -12.33
CA PHE A 111 -10.16 5.30 -11.56
C PHE A 111 -10.53 4.25 -10.52
N ARG A 112 -9.52 3.50 -10.07
CA ARG A 112 -9.51 2.78 -8.80
C ARG A 112 -8.32 3.26 -7.98
N VAL A 113 -8.56 3.58 -6.71
CA VAL A 113 -7.50 3.85 -5.73
C VAL A 113 -7.60 2.84 -4.61
N LEU A 114 -6.45 2.29 -4.23
CA LEU A 114 -6.30 1.54 -2.99
C LEU A 114 -5.66 2.47 -1.94
N LEU A 115 -6.43 2.77 -0.89
CA LEU A 115 -6.06 3.68 0.19
C LEU A 115 -5.89 2.87 1.48
N GLY A 116 -4.70 2.88 2.08
CA GLY A 116 -4.48 2.35 3.43
C GLY A 116 -5.25 3.17 4.48
N LEU A 117 -5.64 2.52 5.58
CA LEU A 117 -6.34 3.19 6.69
C LEU A 117 -5.41 3.46 7.90
N GLU A 118 -4.16 3.00 7.88
CA GLU A 118 -3.16 3.33 8.90
C GLU A 118 -2.31 4.52 8.44
N GLU A 119 -2.07 5.53 9.29
CA GLU A 119 -1.18 6.64 8.94
C GLU A 119 0.30 6.19 8.84
N GLY A 120 0.92 6.41 7.67
CA GLY A 120 2.35 6.13 7.44
C GLY A 120 2.72 4.65 7.60
N TYR A 121 4.01 4.36 7.86
CA TYR A 121 4.49 2.98 8.11
C TYR A 121 4.95 2.75 9.53
N SER A 122 4.80 3.74 10.41
CA SER A 122 5.38 3.70 11.74
C SER A 122 4.81 2.55 12.59
N GLU A 123 3.52 2.24 12.46
CA GLU A 123 2.89 1.09 13.12
C GLU A 123 3.44 -0.26 12.62
N TYR A 124 3.54 -0.42 11.29
CA TYR A 124 4.14 -1.61 10.70
C TYR A 124 5.62 -1.80 11.10
N LYS A 125 6.42 -0.74 11.01
CA LYS A 125 7.84 -0.76 11.39
C LYS A 125 8.03 -1.06 12.88
N LYS A 126 7.16 -0.53 13.74
CA LYS A 126 7.12 -0.85 15.17
C LYS A 126 6.89 -2.34 15.40
N LYS A 127 5.87 -2.93 14.76
CA LYS A 127 5.60 -4.38 14.84
C LYS A 127 6.82 -5.20 14.38
N SER A 128 7.46 -4.80 13.27
CA SER A 128 8.69 -5.44 12.77
C SER A 128 9.84 -5.40 13.78
N ILE A 129 10.07 -4.27 14.47
CA ILE A 129 11.11 -4.17 15.52
C ILE A 129 10.81 -5.15 16.67
N VAL A 130 9.56 -5.20 17.15
CA VAL A 130 9.16 -6.12 18.23
C VAL A 130 9.38 -7.57 17.81
N GLU A 131 8.98 -7.95 16.59
CA GLU A 131 9.22 -9.30 16.08
C GLU A 131 10.70 -9.65 15.99
N LYS A 132 11.57 -8.72 15.56
CA LYS A 132 13.02 -8.94 15.52
C LYS A 132 13.60 -9.18 16.92
N ILE A 133 13.07 -8.50 17.94
CA ILE A 133 13.45 -8.74 19.34
C ILE A 133 13.01 -10.16 19.76
N ASP A 134 11.76 -10.54 19.48
CA ASP A 134 11.22 -11.84 19.87
C ASP A 134 11.91 -13.02 19.17
N LYS A 135 12.38 -12.82 17.92
CA LYS A 135 13.18 -13.78 17.16
C LYS A 135 14.65 -13.81 17.59
N GLY A 136 15.08 -12.89 18.47
CA GLY A 136 16.48 -12.75 18.89
C GLY A 136 17.41 -12.16 17.83
N GLU A 137 16.87 -11.59 16.75
CA GLU A 137 17.63 -10.86 15.72
C GLU A 137 18.15 -9.52 16.26
N ILE A 138 17.43 -8.93 17.23
CA ILE A 138 17.89 -7.81 18.06
C ILE A 138 18.06 -8.33 19.48
N SER A 139 19.30 -8.49 19.92
CA SER A 139 19.65 -9.13 21.20
C SER A 139 20.12 -8.18 22.29
N ASP A 140 20.27 -6.88 22.00
CA ASP A 140 20.77 -5.88 22.95
C ASP A 140 20.07 -4.51 22.81
N LEU A 141 20.16 -3.71 23.87
CA LEU A 141 19.49 -2.41 23.97
C LEU A 141 20.04 -1.36 23.00
N GLU A 142 21.34 -1.37 22.71
CA GLU A 142 21.94 -0.36 21.82
C GLU A 142 21.43 -0.57 20.40
N THR A 143 21.44 -1.81 19.93
CA THR A 143 20.89 -2.20 18.63
C THR A 143 19.39 -1.89 18.55
N ALA A 144 18.61 -2.20 19.59
CA ALA A 144 17.19 -1.87 19.63
C ALA A 144 16.92 -0.37 19.51
N LYS A 145 17.59 0.45 20.33
CA LYS A 145 17.44 1.92 20.32
C LYS A 145 17.88 2.52 18.98
N SER A 146 18.96 2.01 18.40
CA SER A 146 19.44 2.44 17.07
C SER A 146 18.42 2.14 15.96
N GLU A 147 17.86 0.93 15.94
CA GLU A 147 16.87 0.54 14.93
C GLU A 147 15.54 1.31 15.12
N ILE A 148 15.13 1.59 16.37
CA ILE A 148 13.98 2.45 16.69
C ILE A 148 14.21 3.87 16.13
N GLU A 149 15.34 4.52 16.44
CA GLU A 149 15.62 5.86 15.94
C GLU A 149 15.62 5.91 14.41
N LYS A 150 16.25 4.90 13.78
CA LYS A 150 16.37 4.80 12.32
C LYS A 150 15.02 4.59 11.63
N LEU A 151 14.15 3.73 12.16
CA LEU A 151 12.92 3.34 11.47
C LEU A 151 11.71 4.18 11.86
N ILE A 152 11.60 4.56 13.14
CA ILE A 152 10.40 5.20 13.72
C ILE A 152 10.73 6.37 14.66
N GLY A 153 11.96 6.91 14.65
CA GLY A 153 12.41 7.94 15.59
C GLY A 153 11.55 9.20 15.58
N GLN A 154 11.07 9.63 14.40
CA GLN A 154 10.15 10.77 14.29
C GLN A 154 8.81 10.48 14.99
N ALA A 155 8.16 9.35 14.69
CA ALA A 155 6.89 8.98 15.32
C ALA A 155 7.03 8.78 16.83
N VAL A 156 8.15 8.24 17.30
CA VAL A 156 8.50 8.11 18.73
C VAL A 156 8.57 9.47 19.43
N ARG A 157 9.11 10.50 18.76
CA ARG A 157 9.13 11.89 19.26
C ARG A 157 7.75 12.52 19.25
N GLU A 158 7.02 12.41 18.15
CA GLU A 158 5.67 12.98 18.01
C GLU A 158 4.67 12.39 19.02
N ASN A 159 4.87 11.14 19.44
CA ASN A 159 4.06 10.46 20.45
C ASN A 159 4.62 10.56 21.89
N ASN A 160 5.65 11.39 22.13
CA ASN A 160 6.24 11.64 23.45
C ASN A 160 6.70 10.37 24.21
N ILE A 161 7.25 9.39 23.49
CA ILE A 161 7.79 8.16 24.10
C ILE A 161 9.32 8.03 23.97
N ALA A 162 9.99 9.00 23.32
CA ALA A 162 11.45 9.01 23.16
C ALA A 162 12.20 8.87 24.50
N ASP A 163 11.81 9.64 25.52
CA ASP A 163 12.47 9.59 26.83
C ASP A 163 12.30 8.23 27.52
N LYS A 164 11.11 7.62 27.38
CA LYS A 164 10.81 6.28 27.92
C LYS A 164 11.71 5.23 27.26
N ILE A 165 11.85 5.28 25.94
CA ILE A 165 12.74 4.37 25.20
C ILE A 165 14.21 4.59 25.63
N ASN A 166 14.63 5.84 25.81
CA ASN A 166 16.01 6.16 26.18
C ASN A 166 16.41 5.62 27.55
N VAL A 167 15.51 5.70 28.54
CA VAL A 167 15.77 5.21 29.91
C VAL A 167 15.47 3.72 30.10
N ALA A 168 14.88 3.04 29.11
CA ALA A 168 14.56 1.62 29.24
C ALA A 168 15.82 0.77 29.52
N GLU A 169 15.70 -0.11 30.51
CA GLU A 169 16.78 -0.96 31.04
C GLU A 169 16.73 -2.40 30.51
N SER A 170 15.70 -2.74 29.73
CA SER A 170 15.57 -4.07 29.12
C SER A 170 14.84 -4.05 27.78
N LEU A 171 15.09 -5.07 26.95
CA LEU A 171 14.35 -5.27 25.70
C LEU A 171 12.84 -5.50 25.96
N GLU A 172 12.51 -6.14 27.07
CA GLU A 172 11.12 -6.38 27.48
C GLU A 172 10.40 -5.04 27.78
N GLU A 173 11.08 -4.10 28.43
CA GLU A 173 10.54 -2.76 28.67
C GLU A 173 10.33 -1.99 27.36
N ILE A 174 11.30 -2.05 26.43
CA ILE A 174 11.15 -1.47 25.08
C ILE A 174 9.93 -2.06 24.38
N LYS A 175 9.78 -3.40 24.36
CA LYS A 175 8.62 -4.06 23.74
C LYS A 175 7.31 -3.60 24.36
N ASN A 176 7.25 -3.48 25.69
CA ASN A 176 6.05 -3.02 26.39
C ASN A 176 5.70 -1.57 26.05
N ILE A 177 6.68 -0.66 26.00
CA ILE A 177 6.48 0.75 25.60
C ILE A 177 5.91 0.81 24.18
N LEU A 178 6.54 0.09 23.24
CA LEU A 178 6.11 0.07 21.84
C LEU A 178 4.71 -0.54 21.69
N SER A 179 4.44 -1.65 22.35
CA SER A 179 3.14 -2.36 22.24
C SER A 179 1.96 -1.56 22.80
N GLN A 180 2.22 -0.69 23.78
CA GLN A 180 1.20 0.17 24.40
C GLN A 180 1.00 1.51 23.68
N THR A 181 1.86 1.85 22.72
CA THR A 181 1.81 3.14 22.03
C THR A 181 1.27 2.96 20.63
N ASN A 182 0.26 3.74 20.25
CA ASN A 182 -0.16 3.87 18.86
C ASN A 182 0.60 5.04 18.22
N LEU A 183 1.43 4.75 17.23
CA LEU A 183 2.30 5.70 16.53
C LEU A 183 1.60 6.40 15.37
N GLY A 184 0.44 5.89 14.93
CA GLY A 184 -0.36 6.46 13.85
C GLY A 184 -1.84 6.56 14.23
N LYS A 185 -2.64 7.20 13.37
CA LYS A 185 -4.10 7.12 13.47
C LYS A 185 -4.59 5.99 12.57
N ASN A 186 -5.55 5.22 13.06
CA ASN A 186 -6.33 4.31 12.23
C ASN A 186 -7.60 5.05 11.82
N HIS A 187 -7.86 5.08 10.53
CA HIS A 187 -9.07 5.66 9.96
C HIS A 187 -10.09 4.56 9.65
N THR A 188 -11.32 4.98 9.40
CA THR A 188 -12.46 4.09 9.13
C THR A 188 -13.04 4.35 7.75
N LEU A 189 -13.80 3.39 7.21
CA LEU A 189 -14.54 3.57 5.96
C LEU A 189 -15.54 4.74 6.09
N GLU A 190 -16.16 4.90 7.26
CA GLU A 190 -17.11 5.97 7.55
C GLU A 190 -16.43 7.35 7.48
N GLU A 191 -15.20 7.48 7.98
CA GLU A 191 -14.43 8.72 7.84
C GLU A 191 -14.06 9.00 6.38
N VAL A 192 -13.69 7.99 5.60
CA VAL A 192 -13.45 8.12 4.15
C VAL A 192 -14.73 8.60 3.44
N GLN A 193 -15.86 7.96 3.73
CA GLN A 193 -17.16 8.30 3.14
C GLN A 193 -17.61 9.71 3.52
N ALA A 194 -17.41 10.13 4.77
CA ALA A 194 -17.74 11.47 5.24
C ALA A 194 -16.88 12.55 4.55
N GLU A 195 -15.60 12.25 4.27
CA GLU A 195 -14.70 13.21 3.63
C GLU A 195 -14.93 13.33 2.12
N LEU A 196 -15.13 12.21 1.42
CA LEU A 196 -15.31 12.21 -0.03
C LEU A 196 -16.71 12.63 -0.46
N GLY A 197 -17.73 12.32 0.35
CA GLY A 197 -19.13 12.54 0.02
C GLY A 197 -19.63 11.61 -1.08
N GLU A 198 -20.64 12.07 -1.84
CA GLU A 198 -21.28 11.29 -2.90
C GLU A 198 -20.43 11.20 -4.18
N GLY A 199 -20.71 10.19 -5.01
CA GLY A 199 -20.09 10.03 -6.34
C GLY A 199 -18.87 9.11 -6.37
N PHE A 200 -18.63 8.36 -5.30
CA PHE A 200 -17.61 7.32 -5.20
C PHE A 200 -18.26 6.00 -4.81
N ASP A 201 -17.75 4.90 -5.35
CA ASP A 201 -18.02 3.56 -4.87
C ASP A 201 -16.89 3.15 -3.92
N LEU A 202 -17.25 2.89 -2.66
CA LEU A 202 -16.31 2.59 -1.59
C LEU A 202 -16.53 1.17 -1.11
N ARG A 203 -15.46 0.38 -1.08
CA ARG A 203 -15.50 -1.00 -0.58
C ARG A 203 -14.43 -1.21 0.47
N ASN A 204 -14.82 -1.89 1.54
CA ASN A 204 -13.86 -2.37 2.53
C ASN A 204 -12.85 -3.30 1.85
N ALA A 205 -11.59 -3.13 2.21
CA ALA A 205 -10.51 -3.96 1.73
C ALA A 205 -9.47 -4.16 2.83
N SER A 206 -8.50 -5.01 2.55
CA SER A 206 -7.24 -5.04 3.28
C SER A 206 -6.12 -5.19 2.27
N ILE A 207 -5.16 -4.28 2.32
CA ILE A 207 -3.92 -4.47 1.55
C ILE A 207 -3.29 -5.76 2.05
N TYR A 208 -2.90 -6.62 1.13
CA TYR A 208 -2.19 -7.85 1.44
C TYR A 208 -1.09 -8.08 0.39
N SER A 209 0.16 -7.93 0.83
CA SER A 209 1.34 -8.16 0.01
C SER A 209 2.21 -9.24 0.63
N ALA A 210 2.81 -10.09 -0.20
CA ALA A 210 3.69 -11.17 0.24
C ALA A 210 4.86 -11.34 -0.72
N GLY A 211 6.06 -11.58 -0.19
CA GLY A 211 7.28 -11.78 -0.95
C GLY A 211 8.39 -12.40 -0.11
N SER A 212 9.62 -12.42 -0.64
CA SER A 212 10.79 -12.95 0.08
C SER A 212 11.12 -12.20 1.38
N TRP A 213 10.60 -10.98 1.53
CA TRP A 213 10.78 -10.12 2.69
C TRP A 213 9.72 -10.35 3.80
N GLY A 214 8.78 -11.28 3.58
CA GLY A 214 7.67 -11.55 4.50
C GLY A 214 6.34 -11.12 3.91
N ASN A 215 5.43 -10.65 4.76
CA ASN A 215 4.12 -10.14 4.37
C ASN A 215 3.85 -8.76 4.98
N TYR A 216 2.97 -8.03 4.31
CA TYR A 216 2.45 -6.75 4.76
C TYR A 216 0.93 -6.81 4.66
N GLN A 217 0.26 -6.46 5.74
CA GLN A 217 -1.18 -6.37 5.80
C GLN A 217 -1.61 -5.13 6.58
N GLU A 218 -2.58 -4.40 6.02
CA GLU A 218 -3.26 -3.29 6.71
C GLU A 218 -4.72 -3.18 6.25
N PRO A 219 -5.63 -2.68 7.08
CA PRO A 219 -6.97 -2.29 6.65
C PRO A 219 -6.90 -1.21 5.56
N ALA A 220 -7.79 -1.29 4.58
CA ALA A 220 -7.78 -0.41 3.42
C ALA A 220 -9.19 -0.15 2.89
N VAL A 221 -9.30 0.80 1.96
CA VAL A 221 -10.51 1.06 1.20
C VAL A 221 -10.17 1.08 -0.28
N VAL A 222 -10.98 0.39 -1.08
CA VAL A 222 -11.00 0.55 -2.53
C VAL A 222 -11.97 1.67 -2.85
N ILE A 223 -11.46 2.69 -3.54
CA ILE A 223 -12.20 3.89 -3.94
C ILE A 223 -12.27 3.89 -5.46
N GLU A 224 -13.46 3.73 -6.02
CA GLU A 224 -13.70 3.89 -7.45
C GLU A 224 -14.56 5.11 -7.74
N GLY A 225 -14.29 5.79 -8.86
CA GLY A 225 -15.02 6.98 -9.24
C GLY A 225 -14.63 7.51 -10.61
N ASN A 226 -15.27 8.61 -11.02
CA ASN A 226 -14.91 9.29 -12.27
C ASN A 226 -13.52 9.94 -12.16
N GLN A 227 -12.69 9.83 -13.20
CA GLN A 227 -11.34 10.41 -13.27
C GLN A 227 -11.27 11.89 -12.86
N ALA A 228 -12.31 12.68 -13.13
CA ALA A 228 -12.40 14.10 -12.75
C ALA A 228 -12.38 14.34 -11.23
N ASN A 229 -12.70 13.32 -10.43
CA ASN A 229 -12.72 13.40 -8.96
C ASN A 229 -11.43 12.88 -8.30
N LEU A 230 -10.43 12.41 -9.06
CA LEU A 230 -9.21 11.80 -8.50
C LEU A 230 -8.45 12.73 -7.54
N SER A 231 -8.45 14.04 -7.82
CA SER A 231 -7.79 15.04 -6.95
C SER A 231 -8.38 15.10 -5.54
N LYS A 232 -9.67 14.77 -5.35
CA LYS A 232 -10.28 14.66 -4.01
C LYS A 232 -9.69 13.51 -3.22
N VAL A 233 -9.37 12.40 -3.89
CA VAL A 233 -8.73 11.23 -3.25
C VAL A 233 -7.29 11.55 -2.87
N TYR A 234 -6.57 12.35 -3.67
CA TYR A 234 -5.23 12.82 -3.30
C TYR A 234 -5.28 13.71 -2.05
N ALA A 235 -6.22 14.67 -2.00
CA ALA A 235 -6.43 15.51 -0.83
C ALA A 235 -6.79 14.69 0.42
N LEU A 236 -7.61 13.64 0.28
CA LEU A 236 -7.90 12.69 1.34
C LEU A 236 -6.63 11.96 1.81
N ALA A 237 -5.81 11.44 0.89
CA ALA A 237 -4.58 10.73 1.22
C ALA A 237 -3.61 11.62 2.01
N GLU A 238 -3.48 12.90 1.65
CA GLU A 238 -2.68 13.85 2.43
C GLU A 238 -3.31 14.13 3.81
N LYS A 239 -4.63 14.34 3.89
CA LYS A 239 -5.33 14.56 5.17
C LYS A 239 -5.14 13.38 6.12
N PHE A 240 -5.18 12.16 5.58
CA PHE A 240 -5.00 10.91 6.32
C PHE A 240 -3.52 10.51 6.43
N LYS A 241 -2.60 11.43 6.12
CA LYS A 241 -1.14 11.27 6.19
C LYS A 241 -0.63 9.95 5.62
N GLN A 242 -1.25 9.51 4.53
CA GLN A 242 -0.87 8.27 3.86
C GLN A 242 0.49 8.45 3.23
N ALA A 243 1.41 7.53 3.42
CA ALA A 243 2.72 7.62 2.79
C ALA A 243 2.60 7.55 1.26
N ARG A 244 1.72 6.67 0.76
CA ARG A 244 1.45 6.49 -0.66
C ARG A 244 0.08 5.86 -0.89
N ILE A 245 -0.41 5.96 -2.12
CA ILE A 245 -1.61 5.26 -2.61
C ILE A 245 -1.31 4.63 -3.97
N ALA A 246 -1.96 3.50 -4.26
CA ALA A 246 -1.93 2.92 -5.61
C ALA A 246 -3.11 3.46 -6.41
N VAL A 247 -2.85 3.89 -7.65
CA VAL A 247 -3.83 4.48 -8.55
C VAL A 247 -3.85 3.68 -9.84
N GLU A 248 -5.04 3.26 -10.25
CA GLU A 248 -5.30 2.61 -11.52
C GLU A 248 -6.26 3.51 -12.32
N ASN A 249 -5.83 3.94 -13.50
CA ASN A 249 -6.72 4.56 -14.49
C ASN A 249 -7.18 3.45 -15.43
N LEU A 250 -8.42 2.98 -15.20
CA LEU A 250 -8.98 1.81 -15.87
C LEU A 250 -9.37 2.06 -17.32
N LYS A 251 -9.51 3.34 -17.72
CA LYS A 251 -9.75 3.75 -19.11
C LYS A 251 -8.48 3.75 -19.93
N ASP A 252 -7.46 4.44 -19.44
CA ASP A 252 -6.20 4.58 -20.16
C ASP A 252 -5.32 3.31 -20.00
N GLY A 253 -5.74 2.37 -19.15
CA GLY A 253 -5.03 1.13 -18.88
C GLY A 253 -3.65 1.40 -18.28
N LYS A 254 -3.60 2.28 -17.27
CA LYS A 254 -2.35 2.65 -16.58
C LYS A 254 -2.46 2.48 -15.08
N SER A 255 -1.39 2.04 -14.46
CA SER A 255 -1.23 2.00 -13.00
C SER A 255 -0.01 2.82 -12.58
N HIS A 256 -0.12 3.50 -11.45
CA HIS A 256 0.98 4.24 -10.84
C HIS A 256 0.84 4.31 -9.32
N MET A 257 1.95 4.63 -8.66
CA MET A 257 1.94 4.98 -7.25
C MET A 257 1.99 6.49 -7.11
N VAL A 258 1.27 7.01 -6.12
CA VAL A 258 1.33 8.41 -5.73
C VAL A 258 1.88 8.46 -4.33
N GLU A 259 3.01 9.10 -4.16
CA GLU A 259 3.62 9.32 -2.85
C GLU A 259 3.24 10.71 -2.35
N THR A 260 2.97 10.81 -1.05
CA THR A 260 2.72 12.10 -0.40
C THR A 260 4.00 12.59 0.29
N LYS A 261 3.96 13.82 0.81
CA LYS A 261 5.02 14.35 1.70
C LYS A 261 5.30 13.51 2.95
N TYR A 262 4.42 12.57 3.31
CA TYR A 262 4.60 11.65 4.43
C TYR A 262 5.28 10.34 4.03
N CYS A 263 5.69 10.19 2.76
CA CYS A 263 6.43 9.03 2.30
C CYS A 263 7.84 8.99 2.93
N GLU A 264 8.03 8.09 3.90
CA GLU A 264 9.29 7.92 4.63
C GLU A 264 10.40 7.22 3.80
N ASP A 265 10.00 6.49 2.75
CA ASP A 265 10.85 5.63 1.93
C ASP A 265 10.54 5.78 0.42
N PRO A 266 10.78 6.95 -0.19
CA PRO A 266 10.42 7.21 -1.59
C PRO A 266 11.16 6.28 -2.58
N ASP A 267 10.46 5.82 -3.62
CA ASP A 267 11.05 5.00 -4.69
C ASP A 267 12.14 5.80 -5.46
N LYS A 268 13.23 5.12 -5.85
CA LYS A 268 14.27 5.72 -6.70
C LYS A 268 13.87 5.52 -8.16
N GLU A 269 13.54 6.60 -8.86
CA GLU A 269 13.26 6.57 -10.31
C GLU A 269 14.52 6.77 -11.16
#